data_AF-A0A2G9UZS9-F1
#
_entry.id   AF-A0A2G9UZS9-F1
#
_cell.length_a   1.000
_cell.length_b   1.000
_cell.length_c   1.000
_cell.angle_alpha   90.00
_cell.angle_beta   90.00
_cell.angle_gamma   90.00
#
_symmetry.space_group_name_H-M   'P 1'
#
loop_
_entity.id
_entity.type
_entity.pdbx_description
1 polymer ?
#
loop_
_entity_poly.entity_id
_entity_poly.type
_entity_poly.pdbx_seq_one_letter_code
_entity_poly.pdbx_strand_id
1 'polypeptide(L)' 'MKGSECAICMVDFEPGEKVRFLPCMHSFHQTCVDDWLMRSFTCPSCLEPVDSTILSSLTAHTQQSLQDLACSPATQGTS' A
#
# COMPACT_ATOMS: atom_id res chain seq x y z
N MET A 1 7.11 18.88 10.13
CA MET A 1 6.53 17.53 10.28
C MET A 1 7.61 16.64 10.86
N LYS A 2 7.35 16.04 12.02
CA LYS A 2 8.35 15.32 12.82
C LYS A 2 8.51 13.90 12.27
N GLY A 3 9.50 13.69 11.41
CA GLY A 3 9.87 12.37 10.86
C GLY A 3 10.90 11.65 11.72
N SER A 4 10.93 11.95 13.02
CA SER A 4 11.99 11.57 13.95
C SER A 4 11.53 10.54 14.99
N GLU A 5 10.29 10.06 14.91
CA GLU A 5 9.70 9.10 15.85
C GLU A 5 9.08 7.92 15.11
N CYS A 6 9.11 6.75 15.74
CA CYS A 6 8.41 5.58 15.24
C CYS A 6 6.92 5.67 15.59
N ALA A 7 6.06 5.75 14.57
CA ALA A 7 4.61 5.86 14.78
C ALA A 7 3.95 4.59 15.36
N ILE A 8 4.67 3.47 15.51
CA ILE A 8 4.16 2.24 16.13
C ILE A 8 4.31 2.29 17.65
N CYS A 9 5.51 2.63 18.14
CA CYS A 9 5.80 2.67 19.58
C CYS A 9 5.76 4.09 20.18
N MET A 10 5.63 5.13 19.35
CA MET A 10 5.64 6.55 19.73
C MET A 10 6.93 6.99 20.44
N VAL A 11 8.07 6.40 20.05
CA VAL A 11 9.40 6.73 20.59
C VAL A 11 10.26 7.36 19.51
N ASP A 12 11.01 8.41 19.87
CA ASP A 12 11.99 9.07 19.00
C ASP A 12 13.10 8.08 18.58
N PHE A 13 13.62 8.22 17.36
CA PHE A 13 14.75 7.43 16.88
C PHE A 13 16.07 7.92 17.50
N GLU A 14 16.89 6.98 17.97
CA GLU A 14 18.21 7.26 18.54
C GLU A 14 19.36 6.79 17.63
N PRO A 15 20.54 7.43 17.70
CA PRO A 15 21.72 6.99 16.96
C PRO A 15 22.10 5.54 17.29
N GLY A 16 22.24 4.71 16.25
CA GLY A 16 22.60 3.29 16.38
C GLY A 16 21.40 2.34 16.41
N GLU A 17 20.17 2.85 16.47
CA GLU A 17 18.97 2.03 16.33
C GLU A 17 18.79 1.53 14.89
N LYS A 18 18.17 0.36 14.76
CA LYS A 18 17.82 -0.20 13.45
C LYS A 18 16.46 0.32 13.02
N VAL A 19 16.46 1.05 11.90
CA VAL A 19 15.25 1.61 11.28
C VAL A 19 15.02 0.94 9.94
N ARG A 20 13.76 0.68 9.62
CA ARG A 20 13.30 0.13 8.34
C ARG A 20 12.51 1.20 7.59
N PHE A 21 12.76 1.31 6.29
CA PHE A 21 12.02 2.17 5.37
C PHE A 21 11.13 1.30 4.50
N LEU A 22 9.85 1.64 4.44
CA LEU A 22 8.90 1.02 3.51
C LEU A 22 8.93 1.74 2.14
N PRO A 23 8.47 1.11 1.05
CA PRO A 23 8.43 1.73 -0.28
C PRO A 23 7.62 3.04 -0.34
N CYS A 24 6.64 3.20 0.55
CA CYS A 24 5.87 4.42 0.74
C CYS A 24 6.62 5.55 1.49
N MET A 25 7.94 5.41 1.71
CA MET A 25 8.83 6.38 2.38
C MET A 25 8.53 6.65 3.86
N HIS A 26 7.80 5.76 4.53
CA HIS A 26 7.61 5.82 5.98
C HIS A 26 8.67 4.97 6.70
N SER A 27 9.07 5.43 7.88
CA SER A 27 10.16 4.86 8.68
C SER A 27 9.68 4.40 10.05
N PHE A 28 10.18 3.26 10.50
CA PHE A 28 9.82 2.65 11.78
C PHE A 28 11.02 1.91 12.37
N HIS A 29 11.04 1.66 13.68
CA HIS A 29 12.00 0.71 14.25
C HIS A 29 11.83 -0.63 13.55
N GLN A 30 12.95 -1.28 13.24
CA GLN A 30 12.96 -2.55 12.53
C GLN A 30 12.09 -3.59 13.23
N THR A 31 12.23 -3.73 14.55
CA THR A 31 11.45 -4.67 15.36
C THR A 31 9.96 -4.35 15.31
N CYS A 32 9.59 -3.08 15.48
CA CYS A 32 8.20 -2.65 15.48
C CYS A 32 7.50 -2.92 14.14
N VAL A 33 8.14 -2.61 13.01
CA VAL A 33 7.53 -2.87 11.71
C VAL A 33 7.56 -4.34 11.34
N ASP A 34 8.60 -5.09 11.70
CA ASP A 34 8.66 -6.52 11.44
C ASP A 34 7.52 -7.25 12.19
N ASP A 35 7.26 -6.89 13.46
CA ASP A 35 6.13 -7.41 14.24
C ASP A 35 4.76 -7.07 13.65
N TRP A 36 4.62 -5.85 13.11
CA TRP A 36 3.41 -5.43 12.42
C TRP A 36 3.19 -6.24 11.13
N LEU A 37 4.23 -6.40 10.32
CA LEU A 37 4.18 -7.09 9.02
C LEU A 37 3.93 -8.60 9.16
N MET A 38 4.17 -9.18 10.34
CA MET A 38 3.71 -10.55 10.63
C MET A 38 2.17 -10.68 10.64
N ARG A 39 1.44 -9.58 10.83
CA ARG A 39 -0.04 -9.56 10.91
C ARG A 39 -0.69 -8.91 9.70
N SER A 40 -0.08 -7.87 9.15
CA SER A 40 -0.63 -7.11 8.01
C SER A 40 0.48 -6.58 7.11
N PHE A 41 0.41 -6.87 5.80
CA PHE A 41 1.39 -6.40 4.80
C PHE A 41 1.13 -4.96 4.33
N THR A 42 0.68 -4.08 5.23
CA THR A 42 0.35 -2.68 4.95
C THR A 42 1.12 -1.74 5.86
N CYS A 43 1.42 -0.54 5.36
CA CYS A 43 2.09 0.50 6.12
C CYS A 43 1.19 1.02 7.27
N PRO A 44 1.66 1.08 8.52
CA PRO A 44 0.89 1.63 9.65
C PRO A 44 0.48 3.10 9.49
N SER A 45 1.28 3.89 8.75
CA SER A 45 1.05 5.34 8.62
C SER A 45 0.12 5.73 7.48
N CYS A 46 0.15 5.01 6.35
CA CYS A 46 -0.63 5.37 5.17
C CYS A 46 -1.52 4.24 4.65
N LEU A 47 -1.50 3.06 5.27
CA LEU A 47 -2.29 1.87 4.92
C LEU A 47 -2.02 1.29 3.53
N GLU A 48 -1.03 1.82 2.80
CA GLU A 48 -0.60 1.30 1.51
C GLU A 48 0.09 -0.07 1.65
N PRO A 49 -0.11 -1.00 0.71
CA PRO A 49 0.56 -2.29 0.71
C PRO A 49 2.08 -2.14 0.51
N VAL A 50 2.85 -2.96 1.24
CA VAL A 50 4.32 -2.94 1.20
C VAL A 50 4.86 -3.54 -0.11
N ASP A 51 4.06 -4.32 -0.85
CA ASP A 51 4.43 -5.01 -2.10
C ASP A 51 4.19 -4.19 -3.39
N SER A 52 4.46 -2.88 -3.34
CA SER A 52 4.11 -1.95 -4.43
C SER A 52 4.79 -2.29 -5.78
N THR A 53 5.87 -3.08 -5.77
CA THR A 53 6.64 -3.41 -6.98
C THR A 53 6.06 -4.56 -7.80
N ILE A 54 5.34 -5.52 -7.20
CA ILE A 54 4.78 -6.68 -7.92
C ILE A 54 3.31 -6.44 -8.29
N LEU A 55 2.56 -5.72 -7.44
CA LEU A 55 1.14 -5.49 -7.67
C LEU A 55 0.90 -4.54 -8.86
N SER A 56 1.77 -3.57 -9.10
CA SER A 56 1.67 -2.63 -10.24
C SER A 56 1.55 -3.34 -11.59
N SER A 57 2.21 -4.49 -11.76
CA SER A 57 2.11 -5.29 -12.98
C SER A 57 0.89 -6.21 -12.97
N LEU A 58 0.48 -6.73 -11.82
CA LEU A 58 -0.67 -7.64 -11.70
C LEU A 58 -2.03 -6.92 -11.78
N THR A 59 -2.14 -5.70 -11.24
CA THR A 59 -3.36 -4.88 -11.32
C THR A 59 -3.53 -4.18 -12.66
N ALA A 60 -2.43 -3.89 -13.37
CA ALA A 60 -2.48 -3.37 -14.73
C ALA A 60 -3.20 -4.33 -15.70
N HIS A 61 -3.12 -5.65 -15.46
CA HIS A 61 -3.85 -6.63 -16.28
C HIS A 61 -5.31 -6.86 -15.82
N THR A 62 -5.67 -6.52 -14.59
CA THR A 62 -7.05 -6.70 -14.10
C THR A 62 -7.97 -5.52 -14.45
N GLN A 63 -7.41 -4.37 -14.83
CA GLN A 63 -8.19 -3.23 -15.35
C GLN A 63 -8.70 -3.43 -16.79
N GLN A 64 -8.18 -4.40 -17.54
CA GLN A 64 -8.67 -4.67 -18.90
C GLN A 64 -10.04 -5.40 -18.90
N SER A 65 -10.43 -6.08 -17.82
CA SER A 65 -11.64 -6.93 -17.81
C SER A 65 -12.93 -6.23 -17.35
N LEU A 66 -12.87 -5.03 -16.78
CA LEU A 66 -14.08 -4.31 -16.32
C LEU A 66 -14.67 -3.35 -17.37
N GLN A 67 -13.96 -3.10 -18.46
CA GLN A 67 -14.42 -2.24 -19.55
C GLN A 67 -15.25 -2.97 -20.62
N ASP A 68 -15.27 -4.31 -20.62
CA ASP A 68 -16.14 -5.12 -21.50
C ASP A 68 -17.54 -5.41 -20.90
N LEU A 69 -17.82 -4.97 -19.66
CA LEU A 69 -19.12 -5.17 -19.00
C LEU A 69 -20.05 -3.94 -19.12
N ALA A 70 -19.65 -2.90 -19.83
CA ALA A 70 -20.48 -1.74 -20.11
C ALA A 70 -21.49 -2.07 -21.23
N CYS A 71 -22.65 -2.56 -20.79
CA CYS A 71 -23.95 -2.62 -21.45
C CYS A 71 -24.09 -1.75 -22.73
N SER A 72 -24.26 -2.39 -23.89
CA SER A 72 -24.69 -1.72 -25.12
C SER A 72 -26.19 -1.37 -25.02
N PRO A 73 -26.62 -0.12 -25.31
CA PRO A 73 -28.03 0.21 -25.36
C PRO A 73 -28.66 -0.33 -26.66
N ALA A 74 -29.34 -1.47 -26.57
CA ALA A 74 -30.19 -1.96 -27.64
C ALA A 74 -31.52 -1.20 -27.63
N THR A 75 -31.66 -0.15 -28.45
CA THR A 75 -33.00 0.32 -28.86
C THR A 75 -32.92 1.07 -30.18
N GLN A 76 -33.14 0.38 -31.30
CA GLN A 76 -33.75 0.96 -32.50
C GLN A 76 -34.56 -0.15 -33.20
N GLY A 77 -35.87 -0.18 -32.91
CA GLY A 77 -36.86 -0.92 -33.68
C GLY A 77 -37.65 0.07 -34.50
N THR A 78 -37.39 0.13 -35.80
CA THR A 78 -38.19 0.89 -36.77
C THR A 78 -39.15 -0.07 -37.47
N SER A 79 -40.44 0.24 -37.47
CA SER A 79 -41.43 -0.22 -38.44
C SER A 79 -42.26 0.97 -38.88
#